data_AF-A0AAD5Q199-F1
#
_entry.id   AF-A0AAD5Q199-F1
#
_cell.length_a   1.000
_cell.length_b   1.000
_cell.length_c   1.000
_cell.angle_alpha   90.00
_cell.angle_beta   90.00
_cell.angle_gamma   90.00
#
_symmetry.space_group_name_H-M   'P 1'
#
loop_
_entity.id
_entity.type
_entity.pdbx_description
1 polymer ?
#
loop_
_entity_poly.entity_id
_entity_poly.type
_entity_poly.pdbx_seq_one_letter_code
_entity_poly.pdbx_strand_id
1 'polypeptide(L)'
;MLLPLQPLGTFIGGRFGPNNGFSEEWQRNDGVVPTISMDKDERGQIRSFDGVSVRGQWNRMPQLNRMDHLAVVGVTLHTQVKDFYMAHAQLLASLPESSTKRNLQETGAGTGTGAAVAPMAPPSTVGELIRAVVALNSAAEEVKTEQDLLRLCADASTDAARAYCSTMLKAPMRRLRGVRA
;
A
#
# COMPACT_ATOMS: atom_id res chain seq x y z
N MET A 1 -1.27 9.86 -6.98
CA MET A 1 -2.46 9.76 -7.85
C MET A 1 -2.17 10.31 -9.22
N LEU A 2 -1.76 9.38 -10.06
CA LEU A 2 -1.76 9.46 -11.50
C LEU A 2 -3.04 10.10 -12.05
N LEU A 3 -2.88 10.90 -13.09
CA LEU A 3 -3.96 11.67 -13.72
C LEU A 3 -5.17 10.81 -14.12
N PRO A 4 -5.01 9.61 -14.72
CA PRO A 4 -6.15 8.75 -15.01
C PRO A 4 -7.00 8.35 -13.79
N LEU A 5 -6.39 8.28 -12.60
CA LEU A 5 -7.06 7.87 -11.37
C LEU A 5 -7.70 9.06 -10.63
N GLN A 6 -7.36 10.31 -10.98
CA GLN A 6 -7.88 11.48 -10.25
C GLN A 6 -9.40 11.61 -10.28
N PRO A 7 -10.11 11.42 -11.42
CA PRO A 7 -11.57 11.50 -11.42
C PRO A 7 -12.21 10.44 -10.52
N LEU A 8 -11.69 9.20 -10.55
CA LEU A 8 -12.17 8.09 -9.72
C LEU A 8 -11.93 8.38 -8.24
N GLY A 9 -10.71 8.77 -7.87
CA GLY A 9 -10.37 9.08 -6.48
C GLY A 9 -11.13 10.30 -5.95
N THR A 10 -11.44 11.28 -6.80
CA THR A 10 -12.28 12.44 -6.45
C THR A 10 -13.73 12.02 -6.24
N PHE A 11 -14.27 11.13 -7.08
CA PHE A 11 -15.61 10.60 -6.92
C PHE A 11 -15.74 9.80 -5.61
N ILE A 12 -14.83 8.85 -5.36
CA ILE A 12 -14.81 8.04 -4.13
C ILE A 12 -14.64 8.92 -2.89
N GLY A 13 -13.70 9.89 -2.94
CA GLY A 13 -13.45 10.83 -1.85
C GLY A 13 -14.49 11.93 -1.69
N GLY A 14 -15.48 11.99 -2.59
CA GLY A 14 -16.53 13.00 -2.57
C GLY A 14 -17.64 12.70 -1.56
N ARG A 15 -18.74 13.45 -1.64
CA ARG A 15 -19.91 13.27 -0.76
C ARG A 15 -20.84 12.14 -1.18
N PHE A 16 -20.57 11.47 -2.31
CA PHE A 16 -21.44 10.39 -2.78
C PHE A 16 -21.59 9.28 -1.73
N GLY A 17 -20.48 8.75 -1.17
CA GLY A 17 -20.54 7.72 -0.13
C GLY A 17 -21.32 8.18 1.12
N PRO A 18 -20.91 9.28 1.77
CA PRO A 18 -21.62 9.81 2.94
C PRO A 18 -23.11 10.10 2.73
N ASN A 19 -23.48 10.59 1.54
CA ASN A 19 -24.89 10.86 1.21
C ASN A 19 -25.70 9.56 0.94
N ASN A 20 -25.04 8.41 0.85
CA ASN A 20 -25.65 7.10 0.60
C ASN A 20 -25.37 6.09 1.74
N GLY A 21 -25.16 6.59 2.96
CA GLY A 21 -25.10 5.76 4.17
C GLY A 21 -23.73 5.15 4.51
N PHE A 22 -22.67 5.50 3.77
CA PHE A 22 -21.30 5.14 4.16
C PHE A 22 -20.73 6.16 5.16
N SER A 23 -19.86 5.72 6.08
CA SER A 23 -19.12 6.66 6.93
C SER A 23 -18.12 7.47 6.11
N GLU A 24 -17.67 8.61 6.66
CA GLU A 24 -16.64 9.45 6.01
C GLU A 24 -15.28 8.73 5.89
N GLU A 25 -15.06 7.66 6.65
CA GLU A 25 -13.85 6.83 6.55
C GLU A 25 -13.70 6.14 5.17
N TRP A 26 -14.81 5.97 4.44
CA TRP A 26 -14.81 5.43 3.06
C TRP A 26 -14.27 6.43 2.03
N GLN A 27 -14.09 7.70 2.39
CA GLN A 27 -13.62 8.73 1.45
C GLN A 27 -12.12 8.64 1.18
N ARG A 28 -11.31 8.23 2.17
CA ARG A 28 -9.86 8.07 1.98
C ARG A 28 -9.61 6.91 1.01
N ASN A 29 -8.86 7.14 -0.06
CA ASN A 29 -8.66 6.16 -1.13
C ASN A 29 -7.32 6.32 -1.86
N ASP A 30 -6.93 5.30 -2.62
CA ASP A 30 -5.72 5.28 -3.47
C ASP A 30 -6.02 5.61 -4.95
N GLY A 31 -7.23 6.11 -5.25
CA GLY A 31 -7.71 6.41 -6.60
C GLY A 31 -8.63 5.33 -7.17
N VAL A 32 -8.66 4.13 -6.60
CA VAL A 32 -9.51 3.02 -7.05
C VAL A 32 -10.25 2.38 -5.88
N VAL A 33 -9.58 2.22 -4.73
CA VAL A 33 -10.08 1.47 -3.58
C VAL A 33 -10.10 2.37 -2.33
N PRO A 34 -11.18 2.36 -1.55
CA PRO A 34 -11.22 2.96 -0.22
C PRO A 34 -10.21 2.33 0.73
N THR A 35 -9.43 3.13 1.44
CA THR A 35 -8.36 2.68 2.34
C THR A 35 -8.88 1.77 3.44
N ILE A 36 -10.08 2.03 3.99
CA ILE A 36 -10.70 1.18 5.01
C ILE A 36 -10.92 -0.25 4.53
N SER A 37 -11.04 -0.46 3.21
CA SER A 37 -11.28 -1.77 2.59
C SER A 37 -9.99 -2.55 2.26
N MET A 38 -8.80 -2.01 2.55
CA MET A 38 -7.52 -2.64 2.16
C MET A 38 -6.94 -3.58 3.22
N ASP A 39 -7.37 -3.42 4.47
CA ASP A 39 -6.72 -4.04 5.62
C ASP A 39 -7.07 -5.53 5.82
N LYS A 40 -8.32 -5.88 5.55
CA LYS A 40 -8.89 -7.22 5.75
C LYS A 40 -10.19 -7.37 4.97
N ASP A 41 -10.65 -8.61 4.85
CA ASP A 41 -12.02 -8.94 4.48
C ASP A 41 -13.01 -8.60 5.61
N GLU A 42 -14.31 -8.79 5.35
CA GLU A 42 -15.35 -8.50 6.33
C GLU A 42 -15.19 -9.31 7.63
N ARG A 43 -14.80 -10.58 7.54
CA ARG A 43 -14.90 -11.56 8.64
C ARG A 43 -13.58 -11.84 9.35
N GLY A 44 -12.45 -11.69 8.67
CA GLY A 44 -11.15 -12.03 9.22
C GLY A 44 -10.77 -11.19 10.42
N GLN A 45 -10.07 -11.82 11.37
CA GLN A 45 -9.43 -11.14 12.48
C GLN A 45 -8.18 -10.41 11.99
N ILE A 46 -8.00 -9.18 12.45
CA ILE A 46 -6.85 -8.36 12.12
C ILE A 46 -6.02 -8.07 13.36
N ARG A 47 -4.71 -8.03 13.18
CA ARG A 47 -3.76 -7.57 14.19
C ARG A 47 -2.72 -6.68 13.55
N SER A 48 -2.21 -5.70 14.28
CA SER A 48 -1.03 -4.96 13.85
C SER A 48 0.16 -5.90 13.77
N PHE A 49 0.92 -5.83 12.68
CA PHE A 49 2.17 -6.57 12.55
C PHE A 49 3.24 -5.96 13.45
N ASP A 50 3.74 -6.76 14.38
CA ASP A 50 4.74 -6.40 15.39
C ASP A 50 6.09 -7.13 15.16
N GLY A 51 6.30 -7.64 13.94
CA GLY A 51 7.45 -8.47 13.59
C GLY A 51 7.18 -9.98 13.66
N VAL A 52 6.02 -10.37 14.18
CA VAL A 52 5.57 -11.77 14.24
C VAL A 52 4.41 -11.97 13.27
N SER A 53 4.48 -12.97 12.40
CA SER A 53 3.35 -13.33 11.53
C SER A 53 2.47 -14.37 12.21
N VAL A 54 1.15 -14.13 12.29
CA VAL A 54 0.20 -15.08 12.85
C VAL A 54 -0.64 -15.71 11.75
N ARG A 55 -0.59 -17.04 11.64
CA ARG A 55 -1.39 -17.78 10.64
C ARG A 55 -2.88 -17.68 10.97
N GLY A 56 -3.70 -17.49 9.93
CA GLY A 56 -5.16 -17.42 10.06
C GLY A 56 -5.69 -16.05 10.47
N GLN A 57 -4.81 -15.04 10.54
CA GLN A 57 -5.17 -13.65 10.81
C GLN A 57 -4.54 -12.72 9.76
N TRP A 58 -5.20 -11.59 9.52
CA TRP A 58 -4.62 -10.50 8.74
C TRP A 58 -3.59 -9.78 9.60
N ASN A 59 -2.33 -9.79 9.15
CA ASN A 59 -1.24 -9.05 9.79
C ASN A 59 -1.17 -7.68 9.11
N ARG A 60 -1.75 -6.66 9.75
CA ARG A 60 -1.81 -5.28 9.25
C ARG A 60 -0.41 -4.69 9.24
N MET A 61 0.10 -4.45 8.04
CA MET A 61 1.41 -3.85 7.81
C MET A 61 1.34 -2.31 7.97
N PRO A 62 2.49 -1.63 8.15
CA PRO A 62 2.53 -0.18 8.11
C PRO A 62 1.95 0.38 6.82
N GLN A 63 1.16 1.45 6.94
CA GLN A 63 0.47 2.05 5.80
C GLN A 63 1.45 2.70 4.81
N LEU A 64 1.26 2.41 3.52
CA LEU A 64 1.86 3.15 2.43
C LEU A 64 1.07 4.44 2.21
N ASN A 65 1.68 5.58 2.52
CA ASN A 65 1.06 6.88 2.44
C ASN A 65 1.36 7.56 1.11
N ARG A 66 0.41 8.39 0.65
CA ARG A 66 0.52 9.19 -0.58
C ARG A 66 0.79 8.37 -1.85
N MET A 67 0.54 7.06 -1.78
CA MET A 67 0.59 6.16 -2.93
C MET A 67 -0.78 5.99 -3.56
N ASP A 68 -0.80 5.94 -4.88
CA ASP A 68 -1.99 5.54 -5.63
C ASP A 68 -1.89 4.09 -6.07
N HIS A 69 -3.03 3.57 -6.55
CA HIS A 69 -3.23 2.17 -6.88
C HIS A 69 -2.21 1.62 -7.90
N LEU A 70 -1.73 2.46 -8.82
CA LEU A 70 -0.77 2.07 -9.85
C LEU A 70 0.68 2.30 -9.40
N ALA A 71 0.89 3.28 -8.52
CA ALA A 71 2.22 3.60 -8.04
C ALA A 71 2.83 2.49 -7.17
N VAL A 72 2.01 1.81 -6.34
CA VAL A 72 2.49 0.71 -5.50
C VAL A 72 3.03 -0.46 -6.31
N VAL A 73 2.51 -0.70 -7.52
CA VAL A 73 2.97 -1.77 -8.44
C VAL A 73 4.09 -1.32 -9.39
N GLY A 74 4.67 -0.15 -9.17
CA GLY A 74 5.83 0.32 -9.94
C GLY A 74 5.49 1.22 -11.13
N VAL A 75 4.22 1.57 -11.37
CA VAL A 75 3.86 2.62 -12.34
C VAL A 75 4.01 3.97 -11.64
N THR A 76 5.27 4.32 -11.35
CA THR A 76 5.66 5.47 -10.54
C THR A 76 7.05 5.94 -10.90
N LEU A 77 7.42 7.10 -10.38
CA LEU A 77 8.80 7.60 -10.42
C LEU A 77 9.60 7.28 -9.15
N HIS A 78 8.93 6.77 -8.11
CA HIS A 78 9.57 6.41 -6.85
C HIS A 78 10.30 5.06 -6.96
N THR A 79 11.62 5.11 -7.08
CA THR A 79 12.48 3.92 -7.13
C THR A 79 12.46 3.11 -5.83
N GLN A 80 12.12 3.75 -4.71
CA GLN A 80 11.98 3.15 -3.38
C GLN A 80 10.94 2.02 -3.33
N VAL A 81 10.02 1.96 -4.31
CA VAL A 81 9.08 0.83 -4.45
C VAL A 81 9.84 -0.49 -4.64
N LYS A 82 10.98 -0.49 -5.33
CA LYS A 82 11.82 -1.69 -5.49
C LYS A 82 12.36 -2.17 -4.14
N ASP A 83 12.89 -1.26 -3.33
CA ASP A 83 13.45 -1.60 -2.02
C ASP A 83 12.37 -2.11 -1.07
N PHE A 84 11.16 -1.53 -1.13
CA PHE A 84 9.98 -2.06 -0.44
C PHE A 84 9.67 -3.50 -0.84
N TYR A 85 9.63 -3.83 -2.14
CA TYR A 85 9.39 -5.19 -2.60
C TYR A 85 10.52 -6.16 -2.20
N MET A 86 11.79 -5.71 -2.24
CA MET A 86 12.92 -6.53 -1.81
C MET A 86 12.84 -6.86 -0.32
N ALA A 87 12.57 -5.87 0.53
CA ALA A 87 12.39 -6.08 1.96
C ALA A 87 11.17 -6.96 2.28
N HIS A 88 10.07 -6.79 1.53
CA HIS A 88 8.90 -7.65 1.68
C HIS A 88 9.21 -9.10 1.28
N ALA A 89 9.96 -9.31 0.19
CA ALA A 89 10.39 -10.65 -0.22
C ALA A 89 11.29 -11.32 0.84
N GLN A 90 12.19 -10.58 1.48
CA GLN A 90 13.00 -11.07 2.59
C GLN A 90 12.14 -11.47 3.80
N LEU A 91 11.12 -10.68 4.13
CA LEU A 91 10.17 -11.04 5.18
C LEU A 91 9.45 -12.35 4.85
N LEU A 92 8.93 -12.50 3.63
CA LEU A 92 8.24 -13.72 3.20
C LEU A 92 9.18 -14.94 3.21
N ALA A 93 10.44 -14.77 2.79
CA ALA A 93 11.45 -15.82 2.82
C ALA A 93 11.85 -16.23 4.25
N SER A 94 11.67 -15.34 5.23
CA SER A 94 11.93 -15.63 6.66
C SER A 94 10.80 -16.40 7.35
N LEU A 95 9.66 -16.60 6.69
CA LEU A 95 8.53 -17.33 7.27
C LEU A 95 8.89 -18.82 7.43
N PRO A 96 8.46 -19.46 8.52
CA PRO A 96 8.73 -20.88 8.74
C PRO A 96 8.03 -21.73 7.68
N GLU A 97 8.73 -22.72 7.14
CA GLU A 97 8.19 -23.67 6.14
C GLU A 97 7.06 -24.54 6.72
N SER A 98 7.04 -24.75 8.04
CA SER A 98 6.07 -25.62 8.68
C SER A 98 4.81 -24.86 9.10
N SER A 99 3.78 -24.98 8.28
CA SER A 99 2.46 -25.16 8.84
C SER A 99 1.74 -26.16 7.95
N THR A 100 1.45 -27.35 8.49
CA THR A 100 0.86 -28.49 7.80
C THR A 100 -0.12 -28.03 6.71
N LYS A 101 0.12 -28.51 5.48
CA LYS A 101 -0.71 -28.26 4.29
C LYS A 101 -2.17 -28.37 4.69
N ARG A 102 -2.92 -27.28 4.63
CA ARG A 102 -4.37 -27.33 4.79
C ARG A 102 -4.95 -26.94 3.44
N ASN A 103 -5.55 -27.91 2.77
CA ASN A 103 -6.36 -27.68 1.59
C ASN A 103 -7.45 -26.66 1.93
N LEU A 104 -7.81 -25.80 0.99
CA LEU A 104 -8.89 -24.80 1.09
C LEU A 104 -10.31 -25.41 1.21
N GLN A 105 -10.41 -26.71 1.49
CA GLN A 105 -11.66 -27.46 1.65
C GLN A 105 -11.65 -28.17 3.00
N GLU A 106 -11.96 -27.46 4.08
CA GLU A 106 -12.42 -28.12 5.29
C GLU A 106 -13.41 -27.19 6.02
N THR A 107 -14.60 -27.09 5.44
CA THR A 107 -15.82 -26.81 6.19
C THR A 107 -16.13 -28.04 7.04
N GLY A 108 -15.59 -28.09 8.25
CA GLY A 108 -15.84 -29.20 9.16
C GLY A 108 -15.30 -28.89 10.55
N ALA A 109 -16.20 -28.94 11.54
CA ALA A 109 -15.93 -28.65 12.94
C ALA A 109 -14.67 -29.37 13.48
N GLY A 110 -13.69 -28.58 13.91
CA GLY A 110 -12.51 -29.07 14.60
C GLY A 110 -12.05 -28.05 15.63
N THR A 111 -12.29 -28.33 16.90
CA THR A 111 -11.75 -27.65 18.07
C THR A 111 -10.23 -27.65 18.03
N GLY A 112 -9.64 -26.63 17.40
CA GLY A 112 -8.21 -26.37 17.36
C GLY A 112 -7.94 -24.94 17.85
N THR A 113 -7.95 -24.76 19.16
CA THR A 113 -7.55 -23.51 19.82
C THR A 113 -6.06 -23.27 19.61
N GLY A 114 -5.72 -22.26 18.82
CA GLY A 114 -4.35 -21.76 18.69
C GLY A 114 -4.09 -21.25 17.28
N ALA A 115 -4.24 -19.95 17.07
CA ALA A 115 -3.61 -19.30 15.93
C ALA A 115 -2.10 -19.64 15.98
N ALA A 116 -1.59 -20.34 14.97
CA ALA A 116 -0.19 -20.71 14.94
C ALA A 116 0.63 -19.43 14.72
N VAL A 117 1.30 -18.98 15.77
CA VAL A 117 2.21 -17.85 15.76
C VAL A 117 3.52 -18.32 15.13
N ALA A 118 3.95 -17.69 14.03
CA ALA A 118 5.28 -17.95 13.48
C ALA A 118 6.36 -17.51 14.49
N PRO A 119 7.58 -18.06 14.43
CA PRO A 119 8.72 -17.43 15.07
C PRO A 119 8.79 -15.96 14.63
N MET A 120 9.23 -15.09 15.54
CA MET A 120 9.49 -13.69 15.20
C MET A 120 10.47 -13.65 14.03
N ALA A 121 10.12 -12.88 12.98
CA ALA A 121 11.05 -12.68 11.87
C ALA A 121 12.35 -12.04 12.42
N PRO A 122 13.51 -12.27 11.79
CA PRO A 122 14.76 -11.66 12.23
C PRO A 122 14.58 -10.15 12.41
N PRO A 123 15.03 -9.54 13.54
CA PRO A 123 14.87 -8.11 13.77
C PRO A 123 15.42 -7.24 12.63
N SER A 124 16.46 -7.72 11.95
CA SER A 124 17.01 -7.09 10.74
C SER A 124 15.99 -7.01 9.61
N THR A 125 15.26 -8.08 9.33
CA THR A 125 14.27 -8.16 8.24
C THR A 125 13.05 -7.29 8.51
N VAL A 126 12.54 -7.30 9.74
CA VAL A 126 11.44 -6.41 10.15
C VAL A 126 11.89 -4.96 10.08
N GLY A 127 13.09 -4.66 10.57
CA GLY A 127 13.70 -3.33 10.48
C GLY A 127 13.96 -2.86 9.05
N GLU A 128 14.34 -3.75 8.14
CA GLU A 128 14.48 -3.46 6.70
C GLU A 128 13.15 -3.07 6.06
N LEU A 129 12.09 -3.84 6.34
CA LEU A 129 10.76 -3.52 5.81
C LEU A 129 10.24 -2.17 6.33
N ILE A 130 10.36 -1.92 7.65
CA ILE A 130 9.94 -0.64 8.24
C ILE A 130 10.73 0.51 7.62
N ARG A 131 12.06 0.38 7.48
CA ARG A 131 12.90 1.39 6.82
C ARG A 131 12.49 1.63 5.38
N ALA A 132 12.21 0.57 4.62
CA ALA A 132 11.78 0.69 3.23
C ALA A 132 10.42 1.40 3.11
N VAL A 133 9.46 1.10 3.99
CA VAL A 133 8.17 1.81 4.04
C VAL A 133 8.36 3.28 4.40
N VAL A 134 9.19 3.60 5.40
CA VAL A 134 9.50 4.99 5.76
C VAL A 134 10.15 5.72 4.59
N ALA A 135 11.15 5.13 3.95
CA ALA A 135 11.83 5.73 2.81
C ALA A 135 10.87 5.99 1.63
N LEU A 136 9.99 5.03 1.32
CA LEU A 136 8.98 5.19 0.28
C LEU A 136 7.98 6.30 0.62
N ASN A 137 7.49 6.34 1.86
CA ASN A 137 6.59 7.39 2.32
C ASN A 137 7.25 8.78 2.28
N SER A 138 8.51 8.90 2.71
CA SER A 138 9.27 10.15 2.64
C SER A 138 9.48 10.60 1.21
N ALA A 139 9.88 9.70 0.30
CA ALA A 139 10.03 10.03 -1.11
C ALA A 139 8.71 10.50 -1.75
N ALA A 140 7.59 9.88 -1.38
CA ALA A 140 6.26 10.31 -1.82
C ALA A 140 5.84 11.69 -1.25
N GLU A 141 6.42 12.11 -0.13
CA GLU A 141 6.18 13.42 0.49
C GLU A 141 6.99 14.56 -0.12
N GLU A 142 8.14 14.27 -0.72
CA GLU A 142 9.04 15.27 -1.30
C GLU A 142 8.49 15.91 -2.58
N VAL A 143 7.59 15.23 -3.29
CA VAL A 143 7.00 15.75 -4.54
C VAL A 143 5.85 16.71 -4.24
N LYS A 144 6.16 18.00 -4.10
CA LYS A 144 5.18 19.06 -3.75
C LYS A 144 4.94 20.04 -4.89
N THR A 145 5.95 20.25 -5.74
CA THR A 145 5.96 21.29 -6.79
C THR A 145 6.25 20.71 -8.17
N GLU A 146 6.06 21.54 -9.22
CA GLU A 146 6.50 21.19 -10.59
C GLU A 146 7.99 20.87 -10.63
N GLN A 147 8.80 21.67 -9.91
CA GLN A 147 10.25 21.53 -9.90
C GLN A 147 10.68 20.21 -9.27
N ASP A 148 9.96 19.74 -8.24
CA ASP A 148 10.22 18.43 -7.63
C ASP A 148 9.89 17.31 -8.62
N LEU A 149 8.77 17.43 -9.36
CA LEU A 149 8.40 16.47 -10.40
C LEU A 149 9.40 16.47 -11.56
N LEU A 150 9.85 17.65 -12.02
CA LEU A 150 10.87 17.78 -13.06
C LEU A 150 12.19 17.15 -12.64
N ARG A 151 12.62 17.36 -11.40
CA ARG A 151 13.82 16.73 -10.83
C ARG A 151 13.68 15.21 -10.82
N LEU A 152 12.54 14.71 -10.35
CA LEU A 152 12.27 13.27 -10.29
C LEU A 152 12.17 12.64 -11.70
N CYS A 153 11.71 13.42 -12.69
CA CYS A 153 11.64 12.99 -14.08
C CYS A 153 12.99 13.00 -14.81
N ALA A 154 13.99 13.75 -14.33
CA ALA A 154 15.33 13.74 -14.91
C ALA A 154 15.99 12.35 -14.79
N ASP A 155 15.66 11.61 -13.73
CA ASP A 155 16.21 10.28 -13.45
C ASP A 155 15.30 9.13 -13.95
N ALA A 156 14.31 9.42 -14.80
CA ALA A 156 13.38 8.43 -15.32
C ALA A 156 14.07 7.40 -16.23
N SER A 157 14.41 6.24 -15.64
CA SER A 157 15.23 5.21 -16.29
C SER A 157 14.45 4.19 -17.15
N THR A 158 13.12 4.12 -17.02
CA THR A 158 12.27 3.16 -17.76
C THR A 158 11.33 3.87 -18.74
N ASP A 159 10.88 3.17 -19.79
CA ASP A 159 9.87 3.70 -20.71
C ASP A 159 8.57 4.06 -19.98
N ALA A 160 8.17 3.25 -18.99
CA ALA A 160 7.01 3.52 -18.15
C ALA A 160 7.18 4.81 -17.32
N ALA A 161 8.35 5.03 -16.71
CA ALA A 161 8.64 6.25 -15.97
C ALA A 161 8.68 7.48 -16.89
N ARG A 162 9.25 7.36 -18.10
CA ARG A 162 9.24 8.44 -19.10
C ARG A 162 7.82 8.76 -19.59
N ALA A 163 7.00 7.75 -19.85
CA ALA A 163 5.60 7.93 -20.21
C ALA A 163 4.79 8.59 -19.08
N TYR A 164 5.01 8.17 -17.83
CA TYR A 164 4.46 8.78 -16.62
C TYR A 164 4.80 10.27 -16.55
N CYS A 165 6.09 10.61 -16.68
CA CYS A 165 6.57 12.00 -16.68
C CYS A 165 5.91 12.85 -17.76
N SER A 166 5.83 12.32 -18.99
CA SER A 166 5.21 13.04 -20.11
C SER A 166 3.72 13.33 -19.85
N THR A 167 3.04 12.43 -19.14
CA THR A 167 1.61 12.58 -18.83
C THR A 167 1.42 13.58 -17.69
N MET A 168 2.22 13.47 -16.63
CA MET A 168 2.13 14.33 -15.44
C MET A 168 2.53 15.78 -15.72
N LEU A 169 3.56 16.02 -16.53
CA LEU A 169 4.01 17.37 -16.89
C LEU A 169 3.06 18.09 -17.86
N LYS A 170 2.26 17.36 -18.64
CA LYS A 170 1.29 17.95 -19.58
C LYS A 170 -0.04 18.34 -18.92
N ALA A 171 -0.32 17.85 -17.71
CA ALA A 171 -1.57 18.19 -17.04
C ALA A 171 -1.51 19.59 -16.42
N PRO A 172 -2.59 20.37 -16.49
CA PRO A 172 -2.68 21.62 -15.75
C PRO A 172 -2.54 21.30 -14.26
N MET A 173 -1.44 21.75 -13.65
CA MET A 173 -1.15 21.55 -12.23
C MET A 173 -2.08 22.38 -11.34
N ARG A 174 -3.38 22.10 -11.35
CA ARG A 174 -4.31 22.63 -10.35
C ARG A 174 -4.08 21.86 -9.05
N ARG A 175 -3.12 22.37 -8.26
CA ARG A 175 -2.67 21.88 -6.95
C ARG A 175 -2.32 20.38 -6.98
N LEU A 176 -1.03 20.08 -6.90
CA LEU A 176 -0.56 18.78 -6.40
C LEU A 176 -1.01 18.64 -4.93
N ARG A 177 -2.28 18.24 -4.78
CA ARG A 177 -3.01 17.77 -3.60
C ARG A 177 -2.86 18.54 -2.28
N GLY A 178 -3.99 19.12 -1.90
CA GLY A 178 -4.30 19.52 -0.53
C GLY A 178 -5.72 20.09 -0.47
N VAL A 179 -6.71 19.22 -0.24
CA VAL A 179 -7.86 19.64 0.57
C VAL A 179 -7.28 19.70 1.99
N ARG A 180 -7.16 20.91 2.53
CA ARG A 180 -6.89 21.08 3.97
C ARG A 180 -8.06 20.43 4.73
N ALA A 181 -7.72 19.86 5.89
CA ALA A 181 -8.63 19.31 6.90
C ALA A 181 -9.93 20.12 7.02
#